data_AF-A0A2V7E4Y5-F1
#
_entry.id   AF-A0A2V7E4Y5-F1
#
_cell.length_a   1.000
_cell.length_b   1.000
_cell.length_c   1.000
_cell.angle_alpha   90.00
_cell.angle_beta   90.00
_cell.angle_gamma   90.00
#
_symmetry.space_group_name_H-M   'P 1'
#
loop_
_entity.id
_entity.type
_entity.pdbx_description
1 polymer ?
#
loop_
_entity_poly.entity_id
_entity_poly.type
_entity_poly.pdbx_seq_one_letter_code
_entity_poly.pdbx_strand_id
1 'polypeptide(L)'
;MSSAPPCSAHRPGRPLVLGVASRRRPGLSTDSGPVTLLLDTHFLIWLALGSKRLAEFPWLDRHRPWGVSPVSFLEIQSLAEIGRISVRNPEFTRAVMEDPRFSVDDIPLVTLIRHALGLEWTRDPFDRMLVAHSTARRLPLCTTDRSIRAHHRLVATE
;
A
#
# COMPACT_ATOMS: atom_id res chain seq x y z
N MET A 1 -4.05 23.35 -40.34
CA MET A 1 -3.59 23.77 -39.00
C MET A 1 -4.67 23.28 -38.04
N SER A 2 -4.49 22.30 -37.16
CA SER A 2 -3.41 22.10 -36.19
C SER A 2 -3.25 20.60 -35.92
N SER A 3 -2.02 20.10 -36.03
CA SER A 3 -1.63 18.75 -35.63
C SER A 3 -1.25 18.75 -34.14
N ALA A 4 -1.96 17.94 -33.35
CA ALA A 4 -1.61 17.71 -31.94
C ALA A 4 -0.24 16.99 -31.84
N PRO A 5 0.59 17.29 -30.83
CA PRO A 5 1.89 16.65 -30.68
C PRO A 5 1.71 15.19 -30.17
N PRO A 6 2.58 14.26 -30.58
CA PRO A 6 2.51 12.89 -30.10
C PRO A 6 2.93 12.81 -28.62
N CYS A 7 2.09 12.14 -27.82
CA CYS A 7 2.39 11.76 -26.44
C CYS A 7 3.73 11.03 -26.37
N SER A 8 4.66 11.55 -25.56
CA SER A 8 5.95 10.92 -25.26
C SER A 8 5.71 9.55 -24.61
N ALA A 9 6.04 8.48 -25.33
CA ALA A 9 6.05 7.13 -24.78
C ALA A 9 7.18 7.01 -23.73
N HIS A 10 6.79 7.03 -22.45
CA HIS A 10 7.67 6.63 -21.36
C HIS A 10 8.14 5.19 -21.61
N ARG A 11 9.44 5.00 -21.81
CA ARG A 11 10.05 3.66 -21.85
C ARG A 11 9.74 2.96 -20.52
N PRO A 12 9.08 1.80 -20.49
CA PRO A 12 8.91 1.07 -19.25
C PRO A 12 10.29 0.61 -18.79
N GLY A 13 10.70 1.04 -17.59
CA GLY A 13 11.86 0.48 -16.90
C GLY A 13 11.67 -1.03 -16.69
N ARG A 14 12.76 -1.75 -16.41
CA ARG A 14 12.67 -3.19 -16.08
C ARG A 14 11.67 -3.37 -14.93
N PRO A 15 10.71 -4.32 -15.04
CA PRO A 15 9.74 -4.57 -13.98
C PRO A 15 10.42 -4.85 -12.64
N LEU A 16 9.91 -4.25 -11.57
CA LEU A 16 10.38 -4.55 -10.21
C LEU A 16 9.94 -5.96 -9.83
N VAL A 17 10.87 -6.85 -9.50
CA VAL A 17 10.55 -8.23 -9.07
C VAL A 17 10.34 -8.28 -7.56
N LEU A 18 9.13 -8.66 -7.14
CA LEU A 18 8.75 -8.87 -5.75
C LEU A 18 9.05 -10.31 -5.34
N GLY A 19 10.14 -10.50 -4.59
CA GLY A 19 10.45 -11.74 -3.89
C GLY A 19 10.54 -11.47 -2.39
N VAL A 20 9.80 -12.22 -1.58
CA VAL A 20 9.86 -12.05 -0.12
C VAL A 20 11.04 -12.84 0.43
N ALA A 21 11.97 -12.16 1.10
CA ALA A 21 13.06 -12.81 1.81
C ALA A 21 12.54 -13.49 3.08
N SER A 22 12.34 -14.81 3.03
CA SER A 22 11.99 -15.60 4.22
C SER A 22 13.14 -15.55 5.23
N ARG A 23 12.92 -14.87 6.37
CA ARG A 23 13.74 -15.05 7.58
C ARG A 23 12.90 -15.81 8.61
N ARG A 24 13.49 -16.86 9.20
CA ARG A 24 12.84 -17.80 10.14
C ARG A 24 12.58 -17.17 11.52
N ARG A 25 11.51 -17.63 12.18
CA ARG A 25 10.83 -17.14 13.42
C ARG A 25 11.66 -17.16 14.71
N PRO A 26 11.21 -16.39 15.72
CA PRO A 26 10.64 -17.03 16.92
C PRO A 26 9.27 -16.45 17.33
N GLY A 27 8.40 -17.34 17.86
CA GLY A 27 7.25 -17.01 18.70
C GLY A 27 5.95 -16.60 17.99
N LEU A 28 4.94 -17.49 18.03
CA LEU A 28 3.55 -17.09 17.81
C LEU A 28 3.11 -16.24 19.01
N SER A 29 3.10 -14.93 18.84
CA SER A 29 2.36 -14.02 19.71
C SER A 29 1.21 -13.47 18.87
N THR A 30 0.00 -13.97 19.14
CA THR A 30 -1.25 -13.57 18.48
C THR A 30 -1.80 -12.25 19.02
N ASP A 31 -0.94 -11.41 19.58
CA ASP A 31 -1.31 -10.07 20.03
C ASP A 31 -0.27 -9.10 19.50
N SER A 32 -0.21 -9.01 18.17
CA SER A 32 0.40 -7.86 17.52
C SER A 32 -0.43 -6.65 17.97
N GLY A 33 0.21 -5.72 18.67
CA GLY A 33 -0.47 -4.54 19.25
C GLY A 33 -1.35 -3.79 18.24
N PRO A 34 -2.23 -2.90 18.71
CA PRO A 34 -3.22 -2.26 17.85
C PRO A 34 -2.56 -1.60 16.64
N VAL A 35 -3.16 -1.78 15.46
CA VAL A 35 -2.72 -1.11 14.23
C VAL A 35 -2.93 0.39 14.42
N THR A 36 -1.85 1.17 14.33
CA THR A 36 -1.88 2.64 14.46
C THR A 36 -1.63 3.37 13.15
N LEU A 37 -1.31 2.65 12.07
CA LEU A 37 -0.91 3.19 10.79
C LEU A 37 -1.31 2.20 9.68
N LEU A 38 -1.92 2.69 8.60
CA LEU A 38 -2.11 1.93 7.37
C LEU A 38 -1.01 2.29 6.37
N LEU A 39 -0.46 1.29 5.69
CA LEU A 39 0.48 1.49 4.60
C LEU A 39 -0.27 1.77 3.30
N ASP A 40 0.23 2.74 2.53
CA ASP A 40 0.05 2.76 1.08
C ASP A 40 0.77 1.55 0.45
N THR A 41 0.28 1.10 -0.70
CA THR A 41 0.84 0.00 -1.49
C THR A 41 2.32 0.16 -1.79
N HIS A 42 2.80 1.40 -2.04
CA HIS A 42 4.23 1.65 -2.27
C HIS A 42 5.07 1.34 -1.03
N PHE A 43 4.60 1.69 0.16
CA PHE A 43 5.32 1.41 1.40
C PHE A 43 5.31 -0.08 1.72
N LEU A 44 4.19 -0.78 1.48
CA LEU A 44 4.15 -2.24 1.60
C LEU A 44 5.21 -2.90 0.71
N ILE A 45 5.32 -2.48 -0.56
CA ILE A 45 6.34 -2.97 -1.49
C ILE A 45 7.74 -2.68 -0.97
N TRP A 46 8.02 -1.45 -0.52
CA TRP A 46 9.34 -1.08 -0.02
C TRP A 46 9.75 -1.87 1.21
N LEU A 47 8.81 -2.07 2.16
CA LEU A 47 9.03 -2.85 3.37
C LEU A 47 9.24 -4.34 3.08
N ALA A 48 8.45 -4.91 2.17
CA ALA A 48 8.60 -6.30 1.74
C ALA A 48 9.95 -6.56 1.06
N LEU A 49 10.47 -5.58 0.32
CA LEU A 49 11.74 -5.67 -0.41
C LEU A 49 12.97 -5.17 0.36
N GLY A 50 12.81 -4.56 1.54
CA GLY A 50 13.92 -3.90 2.25
C GLY A 50 14.54 -2.77 1.43
N SER A 51 13.70 -1.96 0.78
CA SER A 51 14.13 -0.84 -0.07
C SER A 51 14.98 0.17 0.69
N LYS A 52 16.06 0.66 0.06
CA LYS A 52 16.92 1.72 0.64
C LYS A 52 16.17 3.03 0.90
N ARG A 53 15.04 3.26 0.20
CA ARG A 53 14.17 4.44 0.41
C ARG A 53 13.62 4.53 1.83
N LEU A 54 13.54 3.41 2.54
CA LEU A 54 13.07 3.38 3.94
C LEU A 54 14.00 4.13 4.90
N ALA A 55 15.26 4.38 4.51
CA ALA A 55 16.18 5.19 5.31
C ALA A 55 15.67 6.64 5.51
N GLU A 56 14.79 7.13 4.63
CA GLU A 56 14.15 8.45 4.74
C GLU A 56 12.97 8.45 5.73
N PHE A 57 12.53 7.29 6.21
CA PHE A 57 11.35 7.15 7.08
C PHE A 57 11.67 6.38 8.37
N PRO A 58 12.64 6.83 9.19
CA PRO A 58 13.07 6.09 10.39
C PRO A 58 12.00 6.02 11.48
N TRP A 59 11.00 6.90 11.46
CA TRP A 59 9.86 6.88 12.37
C TRP A 59 8.89 5.72 12.12
N LEU A 60 8.92 5.12 10.92
CA LEU A 60 7.96 4.10 10.49
C LEU A 60 7.97 2.87 11.39
N ASP A 61 9.14 2.47 11.91
CA ASP A 61 9.28 1.31 12.80
C ASP A 61 8.53 1.46 14.13
N ARG A 62 8.22 2.70 14.57
CA ARG A 62 7.45 2.97 15.79
C ARG A 62 5.97 2.56 15.66
N HIS A 63 5.49 2.35 14.45
CA HIS A 63 4.11 2.00 14.14
C HIS A 63 3.88 0.51 13.89
N ARG A 64 4.83 -0.36 14.24
CA ARG A 64 4.62 -1.81 14.12
C ARG A 64 3.55 -2.29 15.13
N PRO A 65 2.68 -3.25 14.75
CA PRO A 65 2.57 -3.85 13.42
C PRO A 65 2.00 -2.88 12.39
N TRP A 66 2.55 -2.89 11.17
CA TRP A 66 2.05 -2.04 10.10
C TRP A 66 0.75 -2.59 9.53
N GLY A 67 -0.27 -1.75 9.50
CA GLY A 67 -1.56 -2.10 8.91
C GLY A 67 -1.49 -2.20 7.40
N VAL A 68 -2.07 -3.26 6.85
CA VAL A 68 -2.16 -3.50 5.41
C VAL A 68 -3.62 -3.63 5.02
N SER A 69 -4.07 -2.79 4.08
CA SER A 69 -5.38 -3.01 3.48
C SER A 69 -5.34 -4.21 2.53
N PRO A 70 -6.37 -5.08 2.54
CA PRO A 70 -6.52 -6.13 1.52
C PRO A 70 -6.53 -5.58 0.08
N VAL A 71 -6.93 -4.31 -0.10
CA VAL A 71 -6.93 -3.60 -1.38
C VAL A 71 -5.53 -3.50 -1.98
N SER A 72 -4.49 -3.32 -1.16
CA SER A 72 -3.11 -3.24 -1.64
C SER A 72 -2.66 -4.51 -2.34
N PHE A 73 -3.13 -5.69 -1.93
CA PHE A 73 -2.82 -6.94 -2.62
C PHE A 73 -3.40 -6.97 -4.04
N LEU A 74 -4.63 -6.48 -4.19
CA LEU A 74 -5.28 -6.39 -5.50
C LEU A 74 -4.57 -5.36 -6.39
N GLU A 75 -4.20 -4.20 -5.84
CA GLU A 75 -3.43 -3.19 -6.58
C GLU A 75 -2.10 -3.74 -7.08
N ILE A 76 -1.35 -4.45 -6.22
CA ILE A 76 -0.08 -5.12 -6.58
C ILE A 76 -0.30 -6.11 -7.72
N GLN A 77 -1.36 -6.92 -7.65
CA GLN A 77 -1.68 -7.86 -8.73
C GLN A 77 -2.02 -7.12 -10.04
N SER A 78 -2.85 -6.08 -9.98
CA SER A 78 -3.20 -5.28 -11.15
C SER A 78 -1.98 -4.59 -11.78
N LEU A 79 -1.06 -4.05 -10.96
CA LEU A 79 0.21 -3.48 -11.44
C LEU A 79 1.08 -4.53 -12.15
N ALA A 80 1.06 -5.78 -11.68
CA ALA A 80 1.79 -6.87 -12.31
C ALA A 80 1.19 -7.26 -13.67
N GLU A 81 -0.13 -7.30 -13.78
CA GLU A 81 -0.86 -7.60 -15.02
C GLU A 81 -0.58 -6.59 -16.13
N ILE A 82 -0.45 -5.30 -15.77
CA ILE A 82 -0.06 -4.25 -16.72
C ILE A 82 1.46 -4.11 -16.89
N GLY A 83 2.25 -5.04 -16.34
CA GLY A 83 3.70 -5.12 -16.52
C GLY A 83 4.51 -4.04 -15.81
N ARG A 84 3.94 -3.33 -14.83
CA ARG A 84 4.67 -2.30 -14.05
C ARG A 84 5.60 -2.94 -13.02
N ILE A 85 5.20 -4.08 -12.48
CA ILE A 85 5.97 -4.89 -11.54
C ILE A 85 5.88 -6.38 -11.93
N SER A 86 6.64 -7.22 -11.27
CA SER A 86 6.54 -8.68 -11.35
C SER A 86 6.35 -9.19 -9.93
N VAL A 87 5.24 -9.87 -9.68
CA VAL A 87 4.92 -10.49 -8.40
C VAL A 87 4.58 -11.95 -8.62
N ARG A 88 4.89 -12.80 -7.65
CA ARG A 88 4.43 -14.19 -7.60
C ARG A 88 3.34 -14.29 -6.54
N ASN A 89 2.10 -14.30 -6.99
CA ASN A 89 0.95 -14.60 -6.14
C ASN A 89 0.54 -16.07 -6.35
N PRO A 90 0.13 -16.78 -5.28
CA PRO A 90 -0.21 -16.27 -3.95
C PRO A 90 0.98 -16.13 -2.97
N GLU A 91 2.22 -16.39 -3.39
CA GLU A 91 3.38 -16.45 -2.49
C GLU A 91 3.67 -15.12 -1.79
N PHE A 92 3.59 -14.01 -2.51
CA PHE A 92 3.79 -12.67 -1.96
C PHE A 92 2.74 -12.37 -0.89
N THR A 93 1.45 -12.50 -1.21
CA THR A 93 0.36 -12.26 -0.26
C THR A 93 0.49 -13.12 0.99
N ARG A 94 0.75 -14.42 0.83
CA ARG A 94 0.95 -15.34 1.97
C ARG A 94 2.12 -14.91 2.83
N ALA A 95 3.24 -14.52 2.23
CA ALA A 95 4.42 -14.11 2.98
C ALA A 95 4.20 -12.79 3.75
N VAL A 96 3.39 -11.85 3.23
CA VAL A 96 2.97 -10.65 3.99
C VAL A 96 2.05 -11.04 5.15
N MET A 97 1.06 -11.92 4.92
CA MET A 97 0.13 -12.37 5.95
C MET A 97 0.80 -13.18 7.08
N GLU A 98 1.88 -13.90 6.77
CA GLU A 98 2.63 -14.72 7.73
C GLU A 98 3.73 -13.93 8.47
N ASP A 99 4.04 -12.69 8.05
CA ASP A 99 5.09 -11.86 8.64
C ASP A 99 4.51 -10.99 9.78
N PRO A 100 4.97 -11.17 11.03
CA PRO A 100 4.40 -10.49 12.20
C PRO A 100 4.62 -8.97 12.21
N ARG A 101 5.46 -8.45 11.30
CA ARG A 101 5.62 -6.99 11.13
C ARG A 101 4.39 -6.34 10.51
N PHE A 102 3.55 -7.12 9.81
CA PHE A 102 2.34 -6.65 9.17
C PHE A 102 1.10 -7.18 9.89
N SER A 103 0.02 -6.43 9.81
CA SER A 103 -1.31 -6.85 10.22
C SER A 103 -2.27 -6.51 9.09
N VAL A 104 -2.90 -7.53 8.49
CA VAL A 104 -3.92 -7.30 7.48
C VAL A 104 -5.18 -6.82 8.18
N ASP A 105 -5.52 -5.55 7.97
CA ASP A 105 -6.68 -4.94 8.60
C ASP A 105 -7.93 -5.24 7.76
N ASP A 106 -8.81 -6.09 8.29
CA ASP A 106 -10.06 -6.44 7.64
C ASP A 106 -11.19 -5.51 8.09
N ILE A 107 -11.85 -4.85 7.14
CA ILE A 107 -13.03 -4.03 7.36
C ILE A 107 -14.19 -4.52 6.52
N PRO A 108 -15.44 -4.41 7.00
CA PRO A 108 -16.59 -4.77 6.18
C PRO A 108 -16.58 -4.01 4.85
N LEU A 109 -16.65 -4.73 3.73
CA LEU A 109 -16.57 -4.16 2.40
C LEU A 109 -17.61 -3.05 2.19
N VAL A 110 -18.83 -3.21 2.70
CA VAL A 110 -19.88 -2.19 2.62
C VAL A 110 -19.45 -0.88 3.30
N THR A 111 -18.78 -0.96 4.46
CA THR A 111 -18.25 0.22 5.15
C THR A 111 -17.18 0.90 4.32
N LEU A 112 -16.23 0.13 3.79
CA LEU A 112 -15.18 0.62 2.90
C LEU A 112 -15.77 1.37 1.69
N ILE A 113 -16.70 0.73 0.98
CA ILE A 113 -17.33 1.30 -0.22
C ILE A 113 -18.12 2.56 0.11
N ARG A 114 -18.86 2.62 1.22
CA ARG A 114 -19.58 3.83 1.63
C ARG A 114 -18.65 5.03 1.81
N HIS A 115 -17.47 4.83 2.40
CA HIS A 115 -16.47 5.89 2.50
C HIS A 115 -15.88 6.25 1.12
N ALA A 116 -15.62 5.25 0.27
CA ALA A 116 -15.04 5.45 -1.06
C ALA A 116 -15.97 6.25 -2.00
N LEU A 117 -17.28 6.04 -1.92
CA LEU A 117 -18.26 6.76 -2.75
C LEU A 117 -18.27 8.28 -2.50
N GLY A 118 -17.91 8.73 -1.31
CA GLY A 118 -17.83 10.16 -0.96
C GLY A 118 -16.55 10.86 -1.42
N LEU A 119 -15.60 10.15 -2.04
CA LEU A 119 -14.34 10.71 -2.51
C LEU A 119 -14.42 11.02 -4.00
N GLU A 120 -14.46 12.31 -4.34
CA GLU A 120 -14.63 12.78 -5.74
C GLU A 120 -13.33 13.25 -6.40
N TRP A 121 -12.29 13.51 -5.61
CA TRP A 121 -11.04 14.13 -6.08
C TRP A 121 -10.10 13.17 -6.82
N THR A 122 -10.18 11.86 -6.57
CA THR A 122 -9.37 10.84 -7.27
C THR A 122 -10.20 10.01 -8.24
N ARG A 123 -9.60 9.67 -9.39
CA ARG A 123 -10.15 8.73 -10.36
C ARG A 123 -9.53 7.34 -10.26
N ASP A 124 -8.48 7.18 -9.47
CA ASP A 124 -7.87 5.88 -9.22
C ASP A 124 -8.72 5.11 -8.19
N PRO A 125 -9.28 3.94 -8.53
CA PRO A 125 -10.09 3.16 -7.62
C PRO A 125 -9.30 2.63 -6.41
N PHE A 126 -7.99 2.36 -6.54
CA PHE A 126 -7.16 1.87 -5.44
C PHE A 126 -6.84 2.99 -4.44
N ASP A 127 -6.40 4.15 -4.91
CA ASP A 127 -6.21 5.33 -4.04
C ASP A 127 -7.51 5.66 -3.29
N ARG A 128 -8.63 5.62 -4.01
CA ARG A 128 -9.96 5.88 -3.44
C ARG A 128 -10.27 4.90 -2.31
N MET A 129 -10.04 3.61 -2.53
CA MET A 129 -10.29 2.59 -1.52
C MET A 129 -9.29 2.67 -0.34
N LEU A 130 -8.01 2.95 -0.58
CA LEU A 130 -7.01 3.09 0.50
C LEU A 130 -7.32 4.29 1.42
N VAL A 131 -7.69 5.43 0.85
CA VAL A 131 -8.11 6.61 1.61
C VAL A 131 -9.42 6.36 2.36
N ALA A 132 -10.37 5.66 1.73
CA ALA A 132 -11.61 5.26 2.37
C ALA A 132 -11.37 4.30 3.55
N HIS A 133 -10.41 3.37 3.43
CA HIS A 133 -10.02 2.47 4.50
C HIS A 133 -9.44 3.24 5.69
N SER A 134 -8.46 4.12 5.43
CA SER A 134 -7.89 5.02 6.43
C SER A 134 -8.96 5.85 7.14
N THR A 135 -9.92 6.38 6.38
CA THR A 135 -11.04 7.14 6.93
C THR A 135 -11.95 6.29 7.81
N ALA A 136 -12.32 5.09 7.35
CA ALA A 136 -13.21 4.18 8.06
C ALA A 136 -12.62 3.74 9.41
N ARG A 137 -11.30 3.49 9.45
CA ARG A 137 -10.57 3.10 10.66
C ARG A 137 -10.09 4.27 11.51
N ARG A 138 -10.13 5.50 10.99
CA ARG A 138 -9.51 6.69 11.59
C ARG A 138 -8.01 6.50 11.86
N LEU A 139 -7.34 5.79 10.95
CA LEU A 139 -5.90 5.54 11.03
C LEU A 139 -5.18 6.40 10.00
N PRO A 140 -4.02 7.01 10.34
CA PRO A 140 -3.20 7.70 9.34
C PRO A 140 -2.77 6.75 8.23
N LEU A 141 -2.80 7.23 6.99
CA LEU A 141 -2.26 6.56 5.81
C LEU A 141 -0.80 7.00 5.59
N CYS A 142 0.12 6.04 5.55
CA CYS A 142 1.53 6.26 5.24
C CYS A 142 1.71 6.32 3.73
N THR A 143 1.87 7.52 3.17
CA THR A 143 1.99 7.73 1.73
C THR A 143 2.93 8.89 1.38
N THR A 144 3.61 8.75 0.25
CA THR A 144 4.37 9.84 -0.41
C THR A 144 3.59 10.47 -1.57
N ASP A 145 2.39 9.99 -1.89
CA ASP A 145 1.58 10.53 -2.97
C ASP A 145 1.11 11.96 -2.64
N ARG A 146 1.39 12.89 -3.54
CA ARG A 146 1.09 14.31 -3.35
C ARG A 146 -0.40 14.62 -3.45
N SER A 147 -1.13 13.89 -4.28
CA SER A 147 -2.57 14.06 -4.44
C SER A 147 -3.32 13.60 -3.20
N ILE A 148 -2.99 12.42 -2.68
CA ILE A 148 -3.53 11.92 -1.41
C ILE A 148 -3.19 12.91 -0.28
N ARG A 149 -1.93 13.35 -0.17
CA ARG A 149 -1.49 14.33 0.85
C ARG A 149 -2.24 15.66 0.80
N ALA A 150 -2.67 16.10 -0.38
CA ALA A 150 -3.40 17.35 -0.54
C ALA A 150 -4.89 17.23 -0.14
N HIS A 151 -5.49 16.05 -0.28
CA HIS A 151 -6.94 15.86 -0.13
C HIS A 151 -7.35 15.02 1.09
N HIS A 152 -6.43 14.23 1.66
CA HIS A 152 -6.68 13.39 2.81
C HIS A 152 -6.04 13.95 4.07
N ARG A 153 -6.83 14.11 5.14
CA ARG A 153 -6.36 14.73 6.40
C ARG A 153 -5.62 13.75 7.30
N LEU A 154 -5.93 12.46 7.21
CA LEU A 154 -5.29 11.43 8.04
C LEU A 154 -4.09 10.85 7.29
N VAL A 155 -3.05 11.65 7.14
CA VAL A 155 -1.78 11.21 6.55
C VAL A 155 -0.73 11.19 7.65
N ALA A 156 0.11 10.17 7.63
CA ALA A 156 1.21 10.06 8.56
C ALA A 156 2.20 11.22 8.38
N THR A 157 2.49 11.91 9.48
CA THR A 157 3.57 12.88 9.60
C THR A 157 4.65 12.30 10.51
N GLU A 158 5.88 12.77 10.35
CA GLU A 158 7.00 12.41 11.24
C GLU A 158 6.69 12.69 12.71
#